data_AF-A0A0N9V726-F1
#
_entry.id   AF-A0A0N9V726-F1
#
_cell.length_a   1.000
_cell.length_b   1.000
_cell.length_c   1.000
_cell.angle_alpha   90.00
_cell.angle_beta   90.00
_cell.angle_gamma   90.00
#
_symmetry.space_group_name_H-M   'P 1'
#
loop_
_entity.id
_entity.type
_entity.pdbx_description
1 polymer ?
#
loop_
_entity_poly.entity_id
_entity_poly.type
_entity_poly.pdbx_seq_one_letter_code
_entity_poly.pdbx_strand_id
1 'polypeptide(L)'
;MGVIKINAGFSLIELMVTLVIVAILAVIAVPSFGLMLNKYHLNKSVQELISVLKKAKSKAVLERRNIIVDIGTISTETIVDEETNSKLYWTPSGKAFLKSDQIQLTFLPNGLIKEQNANEVLSGDLSFFICDQELDSHLSKTISISKIGKIQSIEDGECL
;
A
#
# COMPACT_ATOMS: atom_id res chain seq x y z
N MET A 1 -34.79 43.19 42.28
CA MET A 1 -34.07 42.32 41.33
C MET A 1 -35.09 41.54 40.49
N GLY A 2 -35.38 41.99 39.28
CA GLY A 2 -36.15 41.22 38.31
C GLY A 2 -35.20 40.77 37.19
N VAL A 3 -34.82 39.50 37.19
CA VAL A 3 -33.96 38.92 36.15
C VAL A 3 -34.82 38.69 34.91
N ILE A 4 -34.49 39.32 33.79
CA ILE A 4 -35.18 39.17 32.52
C ILE A 4 -34.79 37.81 31.93
N LYS A 5 -35.77 36.91 31.75
CA LYS A 5 -35.60 35.65 31.02
C LYS A 5 -35.42 35.94 29.53
N ILE A 6 -34.29 35.52 28.99
CA ILE A 6 -34.03 35.47 27.55
C ILE A 6 -34.66 34.20 26.97
N ASN A 7 -35.81 34.34 26.32
CA ASN A 7 -36.36 33.30 25.45
C ASN A 7 -35.63 33.33 24.10
N ALA A 8 -34.47 32.68 24.02
CA ALA A 8 -33.76 32.47 22.76
C ALA A 8 -34.27 31.17 22.11
N GLY A 9 -35.33 31.26 21.31
CA GLY A 9 -35.83 30.16 20.48
C GLY A 9 -35.43 30.36 19.02
N PHE A 10 -34.94 29.32 18.37
CA PHE A 10 -34.66 29.30 16.93
C PHE A 10 -35.98 29.33 16.15
N SER A 11 -36.06 30.15 15.09
CA SER A 11 -37.22 30.14 14.19
C SER A 11 -37.19 28.94 13.23
N LEU A 12 -38.36 28.45 12.80
CA LEU A 12 -38.47 27.34 11.86
C LEU A 12 -37.74 27.66 10.54
N ILE A 13 -37.82 28.91 10.07
CA ILE A 13 -37.09 29.35 8.87
C ILE A 13 -35.58 29.34 9.07
N GLU A 14 -35.09 29.66 10.27
CA GLU A 14 -33.66 29.68 10.58
C GLU A 14 -33.09 28.27 10.58
N LEU A 15 -33.86 27.28 11.06
CA LEU A 15 -33.50 25.88 10.95
C LEU A 15 -33.46 25.42 9.49
N MET A 16 -34.43 25.81 8.66
CA MET A 16 -34.44 25.43 7.24
C MET A 16 -33.23 26.00 6.50
N VAL A 17 -32.89 27.27 6.75
CA VAL A 17 -31.72 27.92 6.13
C VAL A 17 -30.42 27.27 6.60
N THR A 18 -30.27 26.98 7.89
CA THR A 18 -29.06 26.31 8.41
C THR A 18 -28.88 24.91 7.83
N LEU A 19 -29.96 24.10 7.71
CA LEU A 19 -29.90 22.78 7.06
C LEU A 19 -29.52 22.86 5.59
N VAL A 20 -30.03 23.86 4.85
CA VAL A 20 -29.64 24.08 3.45
C VAL A 20 -28.15 24.40 3.33
N ILE A 21 -27.63 25.28 4.20
CA ILE A 21 -26.19 25.61 4.21
C ILE A 21 -25.35 24.38 4.54
N VAL A 22 -25.73 23.62 5.57
CA VAL A 22 -25.03 22.37 5.94
C VAL A 22 -25.05 21.36 4.79
N ALA A 23 -26.16 21.23 4.07
CA ALA A 23 -26.26 20.33 2.91
C ALA A 23 -25.28 20.73 1.79
N ILE A 24 -25.18 22.02 1.47
CA ILE A 24 -24.24 22.53 0.46
C ILE A 24 -22.78 22.25 0.89
N LEU A 25 -22.46 22.54 2.16
CA LEU A 25 -21.12 22.29 2.70
C LEU A 25 -20.76 20.80 2.70
N ALA A 26 -21.73 19.93 3.00
CA ALA A 26 -21.52 18.48 2.99
C ALA A 26 -21.15 17.97 1.59
N VAL A 27 -21.82 18.45 0.53
CA VAL A 27 -21.52 18.05 -0.86
C VAL A 27 -20.08 18.37 -1.26
N ILE A 28 -19.52 19.49 -0.78
CA ILE A 28 -18.14 19.90 -1.09
C ILE A 28 -17.11 19.09 -0.28
N ALA A 29 -17.46 18.66 0.94
CA ALA A 29 -16.53 17.95 1.83
C ALA A 29 -16.36 16.46 1.51
N VAL A 30 -17.41 15.78 1.03
CA VAL A 30 -17.40 14.33 0.77
C VAL A 30 -16.34 13.83 -0.24
N PRO A 31 -16.10 14.46 -1.41
CA PRO A 31 -15.21 13.89 -2.42
C PRO A 31 -13.74 13.75 -1.96
N SER A 32 -13.28 14.56 -1.01
CA SER A 32 -11.86 14.58 -0.61
C SER A 32 -11.43 13.35 0.20
N PHE A 33 -12.36 12.63 0.86
CA PHE A 33 -12.00 11.49 1.72
C PHE A 33 -11.55 10.25 0.94
N GLY A 34 -12.08 10.04 -0.26
CA GLY A 34 -11.70 8.90 -1.11
C GLY A 34 -10.22 8.92 -1.48
N LEU A 35 -9.72 10.07 -1.95
CA LEU A 35 -8.31 10.24 -2.34
C LEU A 35 -7.36 10.02 -1.16
N MET A 36 -7.71 10.51 0.03
CA MET A 36 -6.88 10.34 1.22
C MET A 36 -6.81 8.88 1.66
N LEU A 37 -7.94 8.17 1.62
CA LEU A 37 -8.01 6.75 1.96
C LEU A 37 -7.22 5.90 0.97
N ASN A 38 -7.34 6.17 -0.33
CA ASN A 38 -6.59 5.46 -1.36
C ASN A 38 -5.08 5.66 -1.21
N LYS A 39 -4.64 6.91 -0.98
CA LYS A 39 -3.23 7.21 -0.66
C LYS A 39 -2.77 6.47 0.59
N TYR A 40 -3.62 6.34 1.61
CA TYR A 40 -3.29 5.57 2.81
C TYR A 40 -3.10 4.07 2.49
N HIS A 41 -4.02 3.45 1.74
CA HIS A 41 -3.90 2.05 1.32
C HIS A 41 -2.66 1.80 0.45
N LEU A 42 -2.36 2.70 -0.48
CA LEU A 42 -1.18 2.59 -1.33
C LEU A 42 0.12 2.67 -0.51
N ASN A 43 0.23 3.65 0.39
CA ASN A 43 1.37 3.75 1.31
C ASN A 43 1.51 2.50 2.19
N LYS A 44 0.40 2.03 2.76
CA LYS A 44 0.39 0.83 3.61
C LYS A 44 0.89 -0.39 2.84
N SER A 45 0.40 -0.59 1.62
CA SER A 45 0.82 -1.68 0.73
C SER A 45 2.34 -1.66 0.50
N VAL A 46 2.91 -0.49 0.20
CA VAL A 46 4.35 -0.32 0.02
C VAL A 46 5.13 -0.64 1.30
N GLN A 47 4.68 -0.18 2.47
CA GLN A 47 5.34 -0.47 3.73
C GLN A 47 5.30 -1.97 4.09
N GLU A 48 4.18 -2.63 3.80
CA GLU A 48 4.05 -4.08 3.98
C GLU A 48 5.01 -4.84 3.06
N LEU A 49 5.13 -4.45 1.78
CA LEU A 49 6.09 -5.05 0.86
C LEU A 49 7.53 -4.91 1.37
N ILE A 50 7.90 -3.71 1.80
CA ILE A 50 9.21 -3.43 2.40
C ILE A 50 9.46 -4.33 3.62
N SER A 51 8.45 -4.51 4.47
CA SER A 51 8.54 -5.37 5.65
C SER A 51 8.76 -6.83 5.26
N VAL A 52 8.00 -7.35 4.28
CA VAL A 52 8.14 -8.72 3.77
C VAL A 52 9.53 -8.95 3.18
N LEU A 53 10.05 -8.02 2.38
CA LEU A 53 11.38 -8.15 1.76
C LEU A 53 12.51 -8.07 2.79
N LYS A 54 12.39 -7.20 3.81
CA LYS A 54 13.34 -7.17 4.94
C LYS A 54 13.32 -8.48 5.72
N LYS A 55 12.13 -9.01 5.98
CA LYS A 55 11.95 -10.32 6.66
C LYS A 55 12.58 -11.44 5.84
N ALA A 56 12.34 -11.47 4.52
CA ALA A 56 12.91 -12.46 3.61
C ALA A 56 14.44 -12.45 3.64
N LYS A 57 15.04 -11.26 3.52
CA LYS A 57 16.49 -11.08 3.59
C LYS A 57 17.07 -11.53 4.93
N SER A 58 16.49 -11.07 6.04
CA SER A 58 16.94 -11.44 7.38
C SER A 58 16.89 -12.96 7.56
N LYS A 59 15.78 -13.57 7.14
CA LYS A 59 15.58 -15.01 7.24
C LYS A 59 16.57 -15.80 6.38
N ALA A 60 16.83 -15.38 5.14
CA ALA A 60 17.79 -16.05 4.26
C ALA A 60 19.22 -16.04 4.84
N VAL A 61 19.63 -14.90 5.41
CA VAL A 61 20.95 -14.75 6.02
C VAL A 61 21.07 -15.53 7.33
N LEU A 62 20.06 -15.44 8.20
CA LEU A 62 20.08 -16.09 9.52
C LEU A 62 19.98 -17.61 9.43
N GLU A 63 19.11 -18.12 8.57
CA GLU A 63 18.89 -19.56 8.39
C GLU A 63 19.86 -20.18 7.37
N ARG A 64 20.70 -19.36 6.73
CA ARG A 64 21.63 -19.75 5.66
C ARG A 64 20.98 -20.59 4.55
N ARG A 65 19.73 -20.27 4.22
CA ARG A 65 18.96 -20.92 3.16
C ARG A 65 18.34 -19.90 2.21
N ASN A 66 17.97 -20.35 1.02
CA ASN A 66 17.28 -19.50 0.06
C ASN A 66 15.85 -19.23 0.55
N ILE A 67 15.40 -17.98 0.48
CA ILE A 67 14.02 -17.59 0.79
C ILE A 67 13.39 -16.96 -0.44
N ILE A 68 12.27 -17.51 -0.87
CA ILE A 68 11.53 -17.07 -2.05
C ILE A 68 10.44 -16.09 -1.61
N VAL A 69 10.21 -15.04 -2.39
CA VAL A 69 9.13 -14.06 -2.18
C VAL A 69 8.32 -13.97 -3.46
N ASP A 70 7.03 -14.28 -3.37
CA ASP A 70 6.08 -14.07 -4.45
C ASP A 70 5.36 -12.73 -4.26
N ILE A 71 5.43 -11.88 -5.27
CA ILE A 71 4.86 -10.53 -5.29
C ILE A 71 3.69 -10.54 -6.27
N GLY A 72 2.47 -10.32 -5.76
CA GLY A 72 1.28 -10.15 -6.60
C GLY A 72 0.40 -11.38 -6.78
N THR A 73 0.74 -12.52 -6.16
CA THR A 73 -0.12 -13.70 -6.15
C THR A 73 -0.40 -14.14 -4.73
N ILE A 74 -1.67 -14.40 -4.44
CA ILE A 74 -2.03 -15.44 -3.49
C ILE A 74 -2.26 -16.65 -4.37
N SER A 75 -1.26 -17.53 -4.52
CA SER A 75 -1.61 -18.91 -4.84
C SER A 75 -2.56 -19.35 -3.73
N THR A 76 -3.77 -19.78 -4.09
CA THR A 76 -4.84 -20.25 -3.20
C THR A 76 -4.49 -21.54 -2.43
N GLU A 77 -3.22 -21.72 -2.13
CA GLU A 77 -2.69 -22.68 -1.19
C GLU A 77 -2.16 -21.87 -0.01
N THR A 78 -3.12 -21.39 0.78
CA THR A 78 -2.88 -20.99 2.15
C THR A 78 -2.38 -22.21 2.89
N ILE A 79 -1.07 -22.37 2.99
CA ILE A 79 -0.48 -23.00 4.16
C ILE A 79 0.70 -22.12 4.58
N VAL A 80 0.46 -21.33 5.63
CA VAL A 80 1.54 -20.89 6.51
C VAL A 80 2.02 -22.15 7.21
N ASP A 81 2.85 -22.94 6.54
CA ASP A 81 3.55 -24.04 7.20
C ASP A 81 4.66 -23.40 8.03
N GLU A 82 4.42 -23.29 9.33
CA GLU A 82 5.35 -22.70 10.28
C GLU A 82 6.69 -23.46 10.39
N GLU A 83 6.83 -24.62 9.74
CA GLU A 83 7.95 -25.53 10.02
C GLU A 83 8.94 -25.77 8.87
N THR A 84 8.67 -25.31 7.63
CA THR A 84 9.64 -25.39 6.50
C THR A 84 9.75 -24.09 5.69
N ASN A 85 9.21 -23.01 6.24
CA ASN A 85 8.81 -21.77 5.58
C ASN A 85 9.92 -21.01 4.84
N SER A 86 10.28 -21.48 3.64
CA SER A 86 11.25 -20.85 2.75
C SER A 86 10.59 -19.91 1.74
N LYS A 87 9.29 -19.64 1.88
CA LYS A 87 8.50 -18.88 0.92
C LYS A 87 7.61 -17.85 1.61
N LEU A 88 7.74 -16.60 1.22
CA LEU A 88 6.94 -15.48 1.71
C LEU A 88 6.07 -14.94 0.57
N TYR A 89 4.96 -14.34 0.95
CA TYR A 89 3.98 -13.80 0.00
C TYR A 89 3.67 -12.37 0.35
N TRP A 90 3.47 -11.55 -0.67
CA TRP A 90 2.93 -10.22 -0.52
C TRP A 90 1.87 -9.94 -1.57
N THR A 91 0.77 -9.33 -1.13
CA THR A 91 -0.26 -8.77 -1.99
C THR A 91 -0.57 -7.32 -1.61
N PRO A 92 -0.90 -6.48 -2.59
CA PRO A 92 -1.30 -5.10 -2.32
C PRO A 92 -2.61 -5.05 -1.53
N SER A 93 -2.73 -4.00 -0.70
CA SER A 93 -3.92 -3.73 0.12
C SER A 93 -4.88 -2.79 -0.61
N GLY A 94 -6.18 -3.01 -0.44
CA GLY A 94 -7.23 -2.16 -1.02
C GLY A 94 -7.38 -2.40 -2.52
N LYS A 95 -7.53 -1.31 -3.29
CA LYS A 95 -7.71 -1.33 -4.75
C LYS A 95 -6.39 -1.23 -5.52
N ALA A 96 -5.24 -1.32 -4.84
CA ALA A 96 -3.95 -1.27 -5.50
C ALA A 96 -3.64 -2.60 -6.22
N PHE A 97 -3.00 -2.52 -7.38
CA PHE A 97 -2.54 -3.66 -8.17
C PHE A 97 -1.11 -3.44 -8.67
N LEU A 98 -0.42 -4.52 -8.99
CA LEU A 98 0.89 -4.46 -9.63
C LEU A 98 0.70 -4.30 -11.13
N LYS A 99 1.42 -3.34 -11.72
CA LYS A 99 1.42 -3.15 -13.18
C LYS A 99 2.34 -4.17 -13.88
N SER A 100 3.33 -4.70 -13.17
CA SER A 100 4.20 -5.75 -13.70
C SER A 100 3.56 -7.13 -13.51
N ASP A 101 3.85 -8.03 -14.45
CA ASP A 101 3.59 -9.47 -14.27
C ASP A 101 4.22 -9.98 -12.98
N GLN A 102 3.63 -11.05 -12.45
CA GLN A 102 3.99 -11.69 -11.18
C GLN A 102 5.51 -11.83 -11.04
N ILE A 103 6.07 -11.32 -9.93
CA ILE A 103 7.51 -11.32 -9.71
C ILE A 103 7.83 -12.26 -8.55
N GLN A 104 8.59 -13.31 -8.84
CA GLN A 104 9.18 -14.16 -7.82
C GLN A 104 10.65 -13.78 -7.62
N LEU A 105 11.02 -13.49 -6.38
CA LEU A 105 12.38 -13.12 -5.99
C LEU A 105 12.95 -14.16 -5.03
N THR A 106 14.20 -14.54 -5.24
CA THR A 106 14.91 -15.44 -4.33
C THR A 106 16.01 -14.67 -3.59
N PHE A 107 15.87 -14.57 -2.28
CA PHE A 107 16.90 -14.06 -1.38
C PHE A 107 17.89 -15.17 -1.04
N LEU A 108 19.17 -14.91 -1.28
CA LEU A 108 20.25 -15.85 -1.01
C LEU A 108 20.83 -15.65 0.40
N PRO A 109 21.48 -16.67 0.97
CA PRO A 109 22.18 -16.59 2.26
C PRO A 109 23.23 -15.48 2.37
N ASN A 110 23.79 -15.05 1.24
CA ASN A 110 24.76 -13.96 1.16
C ASN A 110 24.11 -12.56 1.13
N GLY A 111 22.77 -12.48 1.20
CA GLY A 111 22.01 -11.23 1.19
C GLY A 111 21.80 -10.63 -0.20
N LEU A 112 22.18 -11.35 -1.27
CA LEU A 112 21.89 -10.98 -2.65
C LEU A 112 20.51 -11.50 -3.08
N ILE A 113 20.00 -10.96 -4.19
CA ILE A 113 18.72 -11.33 -4.78
C ILE A 113 18.95 -11.98 -6.15
N LYS A 114 18.22 -13.06 -6.44
CA LYS A 114 18.05 -13.67 -7.76
C LYS A 114 16.61 -13.47 -8.22
N GLU A 115 16.42 -13.14 -9.49
CA GLU A 115 15.10 -13.04 -10.12
C GLU A 115 14.71 -14.36 -10.77
N GLN A 116 13.41 -14.68 -10.81
CA GLN A 116 12.88 -15.94 -11.34
C GLN A 116 13.34 -16.25 -12.77
N ASN A 117 13.48 -15.23 -13.63
CA ASN A 117 13.78 -15.40 -15.05
C ASN A 117 15.27 -15.39 -15.39
N ALA A 118 16.14 -15.19 -14.40
CA ALA A 118 17.58 -15.20 -14.57
C ALA A 118 18.21 -16.19 -13.59
N ASN A 119 18.90 -17.21 -14.10
CA ASN A 119 19.74 -18.09 -13.27
C ASN A 119 20.93 -17.35 -12.60
N GLU A 120 21.07 -16.06 -12.92
CA GLU A 120 22.12 -15.16 -12.46
C GLU A 120 21.63 -14.22 -11.36
N VAL A 121 22.58 -13.74 -10.54
CA VAL A 121 22.30 -12.72 -9.52
C VAL A 121 21.92 -11.42 -10.20
N LEU A 122 20.97 -10.68 -9.62
CA LEU A 122 20.51 -9.41 -10.15
C LEU A 122 21.69 -8.46 -10.44
N SER A 123 21.84 -8.05 -11.70
CA SER A 123 22.95 -7.18 -12.12
C SER A 123 22.64 -5.70 -11.94
N GLY A 124 21.36 -5.32 -11.95
CA GLY A 124 20.86 -3.95 -11.75
C GLY A 124 19.89 -3.81 -10.58
N ASP A 125 19.17 -2.69 -10.53
CA ASP A 125 18.11 -2.45 -9.57
C ASP A 125 16.75 -2.93 -10.14
N LEU A 126 15.91 -3.52 -9.29
CA LEU A 126 14.56 -3.95 -9.64
C LEU A 126 13.55 -2.87 -9.25
N SER A 127 12.78 -2.38 -10.22
CA SER A 127 11.71 -1.40 -9.98
C SER A 127 10.34 -2.06 -10.04
N PHE A 128 9.55 -1.89 -8.99
CA PHE A 128 8.15 -2.34 -8.91
C PHE A 128 7.23 -1.14 -9.11
N PHE A 129 6.25 -1.28 -10.00
CA PHE A 129 5.20 -0.29 -10.21
C PHE A 129 3.90 -0.78 -9.57
N ILE A 130 3.45 -0.08 -8.53
CA ILE A 130 2.18 -0.35 -7.84
C ILE A 130 1.23 0.80 -8.17
N CYS A 131 0.09 0.48 -8.75
CA CYS A 131 -0.93 1.41 -9.19
C CYS A 131 -2.19 1.28 -8.35
N ASP A 132 -2.92 2.37 -8.16
CA ASP A 132 -4.30 2.34 -7.66
C ASP A 132 -5.28 2.09 -8.81
N GLN A 133 -6.26 1.19 -8.63
CA GLN A 133 -7.26 0.82 -9.64
C GLN A 133 -8.54 1.68 -9.54
N GLU A 134 -8.42 2.94 -9.12
CA GLU A 134 -9.56 3.82 -8.93
C GLU A 134 -9.64 4.86 -10.06
N LEU A 135 -10.81 4.98 -10.68
CA LEU A 135 -11.07 5.76 -11.90
C LEU A 135 -10.71 7.25 -11.80
N ASP A 136 -10.69 7.82 -10.58
CA ASP A 136 -10.37 9.22 -10.29
C ASP A 136 -9.00 9.43 -9.63
N SER A 137 -8.33 8.37 -9.20
CA SER A 137 -7.06 8.40 -8.47
C SER A 137 -6.00 7.68 -9.30
N HIS A 138 -5.37 8.43 -10.20
CA HIS A 138 -4.22 7.94 -10.98
C HIS A 138 -2.96 7.76 -10.12
N LEU A 139 -3.05 7.56 -8.81
CA LEU A 139 -1.86 7.49 -7.95
C LEU A 139 -1.06 6.21 -8.20
N SER A 140 0.25 6.36 -8.33
CA SER A 140 1.19 5.24 -8.37
C SER A 140 2.35 5.43 -7.40
N LYS A 141 2.93 4.31 -6.99
CA LYS A 141 4.20 4.28 -6.28
C LYS A 141 5.16 3.35 -6.98
N THR A 142 6.34 3.87 -7.26
CA THR A 142 7.46 3.09 -7.78
C THR A 142 8.43 2.81 -6.65
N ILE A 143 8.76 1.53 -6.45
CA ILE A 143 9.78 1.13 -5.46
C ILE A 143 10.97 0.57 -6.22
N SER A 144 12.16 1.11 -5.97
CA SER A 144 13.41 0.59 -6.55
C SER A 144 14.21 -0.16 -5.48
N ILE A 145 14.64 -1.38 -5.79
CA ILE A 145 15.40 -2.25 -4.91
C ILE A 145 16.70 -2.68 -5.57
N SER A 146 17.82 -2.45 -4.91
CA SER A 146 19.11 -2.89 -5.42
C SER A 146 19.34 -4.39 -5.27
N LYS A 147 20.28 -4.94 -6.06
CA LYS A 147 20.77 -6.33 -5.98
C LYS A 147 21.12 -6.84 -4.58
N ILE A 148 21.42 -5.93 -3.65
CA ILE A 148 21.73 -6.21 -2.23
C ILE A 148 20.52 -6.05 -1.30
N GLY A 149 19.30 -5.91 -1.84
CA GLY A 149 18.07 -5.71 -1.08
C GLY A 149 18.00 -4.36 -0.33
N LYS A 150 18.70 -3.33 -0.82
CA LYS A 150 18.51 -1.95 -0.35
C LYS A 150 17.35 -1.32 -1.11
N ILE A 151 16.40 -0.74 -0.38
CA ILE A 151 15.32 0.07 -0.96
C ILE A 151 15.91 1.46 -1.23
N GLN A 152 15.90 1.91 -2.49
CA GLN A 152 16.61 3.12 -2.94
C GLN A 152 15.70 4.33 -3.14
N SER A 153 14.47 4.16 -3.63
CA SER A 153 13.51 5.26 -3.72
C SER A 153 12.07 4.74 -3.71
N ILE A 154 11.18 5.53 -3.11
CA ILE A 154 9.73 5.42 -3.26
C ILE A 154 9.31 6.71 -3.94
N GLU A 155 8.99 6.64 -5.22
CA GLU A 155 8.58 7.81 -5.99
C GLU A 155 7.07 7.78 -6.15
N ASP A 156 6.43 8.91 -5.81
CA ASP A 156 5.02 9.15 -6.10
C ASP A 156 4.91 9.52 -7.58
N GLY A 157 3.97 8.89 -8.29
CA GLY A 157 3.74 9.15 -9.70
C GLY A 157 2.29 9.00 -10.09
N GLU A 158 2.05 9.06 -11.39
CA GLU A 158 0.76 8.74 -11.98
C GLU A 158 0.79 7.34 -12.62
N CYS A 159 -0.29 6.57 -12.50
CA CYS A 159 -0.44 5.30 -13.21
C CYS A 159 -0.92 5.61 -14.64
N LEU A 160 0.05 5.70 -15.56
CA LEU A 160 -0.19 5.84 -17.01
C LEU A 160 -0.46 4.48 -17.67
#